data_AF-A0A3A8LHU5-F1
#
_entry.id   AF-A0A3A8LHU5-F1
#
_cell.length_a   1.000
_cell.length_b   1.000
_cell.length_c   1.000
_cell.angle_alpha   90.00
_cell.angle_beta   90.00
_cell.angle_gamma   90.00
#
_symmetry.space_group_name_H-M   'P 1'
#
loop_
_entity.id
_entity.type
_entity.pdbx_description
1 polymer ?
#
loop_
_entity_poly.entity_id
_entity_poly.type
_entity_poly.pdbx_seq_one_letter_code
_entity_poly.pdbx_strand_id
1 'polypeptide(L)'
;MTRHLKMLFVAAMAVTGMVGCGVDAAIDCHSICDRYASCYDSNYDTSACESRCRDNANDDDDYKRKADMCDACLTDRACTSATFACGTDCAAVVP
;
A
#
# COMPACT_ATOMS: atom_id res chain seq x y z
N MET A 1 -14.81 32.26 -37.64
CA MET A 1 -13.98 31.09 -37.28
C MET A 1 -12.62 31.59 -36.83
N THR A 2 -12.14 31.06 -35.69
CA THR A 2 -10.73 31.03 -35.22
C THR A 2 -10.02 32.36 -34.98
N ARG A 3 -9.21 32.59 -33.96
CA ARG A 3 -8.62 31.88 -32.81
C ARG A 3 -7.91 33.01 -32.01
N HIS A 4 -7.37 32.73 -30.84
CA HIS A 4 -6.58 33.64 -29.97
C HIS A 4 -7.37 34.42 -28.91
N LEU A 5 -7.82 33.70 -27.88
CA LEU A 5 -7.83 34.25 -26.52
C LEU A 5 -6.99 33.37 -25.60
N LYS A 6 -5.70 33.71 -25.58
CA LYS A 6 -4.81 33.79 -24.42
C LYS A 6 -5.12 32.84 -23.24
N MET A 7 -4.24 31.85 -23.11
CA MET A 7 -3.84 31.12 -21.90
C MET A 7 -4.42 31.65 -20.58
N LEU A 8 -5.18 30.80 -19.90
CA LEU A 8 -5.15 30.71 -18.44
C LEU A 8 -5.05 29.23 -18.05
N PHE A 9 -3.92 28.91 -17.44
CA PHE A 9 -3.70 27.78 -16.56
C PHE A 9 -4.91 27.57 -15.64
N VAL A 10 -5.47 26.36 -15.61
CA VAL A 10 -5.58 25.57 -14.38
C VAL A 10 -5.53 24.11 -14.82
N ALA A 11 -4.39 23.47 -14.55
CA ALA A 11 -4.30 22.03 -14.52
C ALA A 11 -5.22 21.54 -13.40
N ALA A 12 -6.44 21.12 -13.74
CA ALA A 12 -7.24 20.29 -12.86
C ALA A 12 -6.63 18.89 -12.89
N MET A 13 -5.51 18.72 -12.18
CA MET A 13 -5.15 17.42 -11.61
C MET A 13 -6.31 17.03 -10.70
N ALA A 14 -7.28 16.31 -11.25
CA ALA A 14 -8.20 15.52 -10.47
C ALA A 14 -7.37 14.40 -9.83
N VAL A 15 -6.72 14.72 -8.71
CA VAL A 15 -6.25 13.72 -7.75
C VAL A 15 -7.48 13.17 -7.06
N THR A 16 -8.24 12.35 -7.78
CA THR A 16 -9.11 11.34 -7.17
C THR A 16 -8.22 10.22 -6.67
N GLY A 17 -7.51 10.50 -5.57
CA GLY A 17 -6.65 9.56 -4.85
C GLY A 17 -6.96 9.62 -3.36
N MET A 18 -8.25 9.73 -3.01
CA MET A 18 -8.74 9.61 -1.64
C MET A 18 -10.09 8.90 -1.69
N VAL A 19 -10.07 7.64 -2.14
CA VAL A 19 -11.09 6.67 -1.71
C VAL A 19 -10.36 5.75 -0.76
N GLY A 20 -10.13 6.22 0.46
CA GLY A 20 -9.97 5.32 1.59
C GLY A 20 -11.30 4.59 1.71
N CYS A 21 -11.39 3.41 1.09
CA CYS A 21 -12.50 2.51 1.28
C CYS A 21 -12.49 2.12 2.75
N GLY A 22 -13.26 2.84 3.56
CA GLY A 22 -13.80 2.34 4.82
C GLY A 22 -14.80 1.23 4.50
N VAL A 23 -14.29 0.12 4.00
CA VAL A 23 -14.90 -1.19 4.12
C VAL A 23 -14.14 -1.87 5.24
N ASP A 24 -14.79 -2.72 6.02
CA ASP A 24 -14.09 -3.76 6.76
C ASP A 24 -13.35 -4.67 5.76
N ALA A 25 -12.28 -4.17 5.15
CA ALA A 25 -11.35 -4.96 4.38
C ALA A 25 -10.69 -5.87 5.41
N ALA A 26 -10.95 -7.17 5.29
CA ALA A 26 -10.10 -8.14 5.93
C ALA A 26 -8.68 -7.90 5.41
N ILE A 27 -7.77 -7.52 6.30
CA ILE A 27 -6.37 -7.29 5.90
C ILE A 27 -5.82 -8.60 5.37
N ASP A 28 -5.31 -8.58 4.14
CA ASP A 28 -4.67 -9.74 3.54
C ASP A 28 -3.21 -9.81 3.97
N CYS A 29 -2.99 -10.10 5.25
CA CYS A 29 -1.65 -10.24 5.84
C CYS A 29 -0.82 -11.29 5.08
N HIS A 30 -1.47 -12.30 4.49
CA HIS A 30 -0.79 -13.31 3.69
C HIS A 30 -0.17 -12.70 2.43
N SER A 31 -0.95 -11.94 1.65
CA SER A 31 -0.49 -11.19 0.48
C SER A 31 0.74 -10.33 0.80
N ILE A 32 0.67 -9.52 1.88
CA ILE A 32 1.77 -8.63 2.28
C ILE A 32 3.06 -9.42 2.55
N CYS A 33 2.96 -10.46 3.39
CA CYS A 33 4.11 -11.26 3.82
C CYS A 33 4.70 -12.08 2.67
N ASP A 34 3.87 -12.68 1.82
CA ASP A 34 4.30 -13.41 0.62
C ASP A 34 5.01 -12.49 -0.38
N ARG A 35 4.43 -11.31 -0.63
CA ARG A 35 5.04 -10.33 -1.53
C ARG A 35 6.37 -9.86 -0.97
N TYR A 36 6.47 -9.64 0.33
CA TYR A 36 7.73 -9.28 0.96
C TYR A 36 8.78 -10.40 0.78
N ALA A 37 8.41 -11.66 1.03
CA ALA A 37 9.32 -12.79 0.85
C ALA A 37 9.79 -12.91 -0.62
N SER A 38 8.86 -12.78 -1.56
CA SER A 38 9.12 -12.84 -3.00
C SER A 38 10.04 -11.70 -3.48
N CYS A 39 9.92 -10.51 -2.88
CA CYS A 39 10.61 -9.30 -3.34
C CYS A 39 11.92 -8.99 -2.62
N TYR A 40 12.07 -9.34 -1.35
CA TYR A 40 13.18 -8.88 -0.50
C TYR A 40 13.96 -10.03 0.14
N ASP A 41 13.26 -11.03 0.67
CA ASP A 41 13.90 -12.15 1.36
C ASP A 41 13.12 -13.45 1.16
N SER A 42 13.60 -14.30 0.23
CA SER A 42 12.95 -15.56 -0.10
C SER A 42 12.92 -16.57 1.07
N ASN A 43 13.72 -16.36 2.12
CA ASN A 43 13.73 -17.20 3.31
C ASN A 43 12.90 -16.60 4.46
N TYR A 44 12.22 -15.49 4.20
CA TYR A 44 11.39 -14.82 5.19
C TYR A 44 10.24 -15.73 5.65
N ASP A 45 10.04 -15.81 6.96
CA ASP A 45 8.98 -16.62 7.55
C ASP A 45 7.63 -15.92 7.40
N THR A 46 6.96 -16.21 6.28
CA THR A 46 5.64 -15.66 5.96
C THR A 46 4.58 -16.07 6.98
N SER A 47 4.70 -17.25 7.58
CA SER A 47 3.73 -17.76 8.57
C SER A 47 3.82 -16.98 9.89
N ALA A 48 5.04 -16.69 10.34
CA ALA A 48 5.28 -15.86 11.52
C ALA A 48 4.85 -14.40 11.28
N CYS A 49 5.15 -13.87 10.09
CA CYS A 49 4.71 -12.54 9.67
C CYS A 49 3.18 -12.42 9.67
N GLU A 50 2.49 -13.37 9.06
CA GLU A 50 1.04 -13.36 8.91
C GLU A 50 0.33 -13.43 10.26
N SER A 51 0.84 -14.26 11.18
CA SER A 51 0.37 -14.33 12.56
C SER A 51 0.51 -13.00 13.28
N ARG A 52 1.72 -12.41 13.27
CA ARG A 52 1.98 -11.10 13.89
C ARG A 52 1.13 -9.99 13.29
N CYS A 53 0.98 -9.99 11.97
CA CYS A 53 0.18 -9.00 11.26
C CYS A 53 -1.28 -9.07 11.69
N ARG A 54 -1.86 -10.28 11.78
CA ARG A 54 -3.23 -10.46 12.29
C ARG A 54 -3.38 -10.05 13.74
N ASP A 55 -2.47 -10.48 14.61
CA ASP A 55 -2.54 -10.17 16.04
C ASP A 55 -2.55 -8.66 16.25
N ASN A 56 -1.58 -7.95 15.65
CA ASN A 56 -1.51 -6.50 15.73
C ASN A 56 -2.70 -5.80 15.08
N ALA A 57 -3.21 -6.31 13.96
CA ALA A 57 -4.37 -5.74 13.27
C ALA A 57 -5.68 -5.92 14.04
N ASN A 58 -5.79 -6.97 14.87
CA ASN A 58 -6.93 -7.20 15.75
C ASN A 58 -6.87 -6.31 17.00
N ASP A 59 -5.67 -6.00 17.48
CA ASP A 59 -5.46 -5.22 18.69
C ASP A 59 -5.36 -3.70 18.44
N ASP A 60 -4.99 -3.28 17.23
CA ASP A 60 -4.68 -1.88 16.91
C ASP A 60 -5.25 -1.47 15.53
N ASP A 61 -6.25 -0.58 15.56
CA ASP A 61 -6.90 -0.02 14.37
C ASP A 61 -5.96 0.84 13.51
N ASP A 62 -4.94 1.47 14.10
CA ASP A 62 -3.93 2.24 13.36
C ASP A 62 -2.94 1.29 12.68
N TYR A 63 -2.59 0.16 13.32
CA TYR A 63 -1.85 -0.92 12.67
C TYR A 63 -2.63 -1.49 11.50
N LYS A 64 -3.93 -1.74 11.68
CA LYS A 64 -4.82 -2.21 10.62
C LYS A 64 -4.80 -1.30 9.41
N ARG A 65 -4.88 0.02 9.61
CA ARG A 65 -4.76 1.00 8.52
C ARG A 65 -3.39 0.98 7.84
N LYS A 66 -2.29 0.83 8.58
CA LYS A 66 -0.95 0.74 7.99
C LYS A 66 -0.78 -0.51 7.15
N ALA A 67 -1.29 -1.66 7.61
CA ALA A 67 -1.24 -2.90 6.85
C ALA A 67 -2.08 -2.84 5.57
N ASP A 68 -3.28 -2.25 5.62
CA ASP A 68 -4.09 -1.99 4.43
C ASP A 68 -3.37 -1.10 3.41
N MET A 69 -2.73 -0.01 3.86
CA MET A 69 -1.94 0.88 3.01
C MET A 69 -0.72 0.17 2.41
N CYS A 70 -0.07 -0.71 3.17
CA CYS A 70 1.03 -1.53 2.70
C CYS A 70 0.57 -2.50 1.60
N ASP A 71 -0.51 -3.24 1.80
CA ASP A 71 -1.07 -4.16 0.80
C ASP A 71 -1.46 -3.43 -0.49
N ALA A 72 -2.15 -2.30 -0.37
CA ALA A 72 -2.50 -1.46 -1.51
C ALA A 72 -1.26 -0.96 -2.26
N CYS A 73 -0.20 -0.59 -1.54
CA CYS A 73 1.04 -0.16 -2.19
C CYS A 73 1.73 -1.29 -2.95
N LEU A 74 1.77 -2.49 -2.36
CA LEU A 74 2.41 -3.68 -2.92
C LEU A 74 1.65 -4.29 -4.11
N THR A 75 0.32 -4.27 -4.07
CA THR A 75 -0.55 -4.90 -5.08
C THR A 75 -0.32 -4.32 -6.47
N ASP A 76 -0.23 -2.99 -6.60
CA ASP A 76 -0.07 -2.30 -7.88
C ASP A 76 1.39 -2.24 -8.39
N ARG A 77 2.35 -2.85 -7.69
CA ARG A 77 3.78 -2.67 -7.96
C ARG A 77 4.54 -3.98 -8.11
N ALA A 78 5.51 -3.95 -9.03
CA ALA A 78 6.55 -4.97 -9.12
C ALA A 78 7.59 -4.76 -8.00
N CYS A 79 8.29 -5.82 -7.58
CA CYS A 79 9.24 -5.80 -6.47
C CYS A 79 10.24 -4.63 -6.55
N THR A 80 10.85 -4.41 -7.71
CA THR A 80 11.83 -3.33 -7.93
C THR A 80 11.24 -1.92 -7.71
N SER A 81 9.97 -1.73 -8.02
CA SER A 81 9.25 -0.46 -7.78
C SER A 81 8.69 -0.35 -6.36
N ALA A 82 8.36 -1.49 -5.72
CA ALA A 82 7.86 -1.55 -4.35
C ALA A 82 8.96 -1.20 -3.33
N THR A 83 10.20 -1.60 -3.57
CA THR A 83 11.35 -1.38 -2.64
C THR A 83 11.54 0.08 -2.25
N PHE A 84 11.35 1.00 -3.19
CA PHE A 84 11.56 2.42 -2.93
C PHE A 84 10.27 3.17 -2.58
N ALA A 85 9.12 2.64 -3.01
CA ALA A 85 7.84 3.34 -2.89
C ALA A 85 7.02 2.92 -1.67
N CYS A 86 7.11 1.65 -1.26
CA CYS A 86 6.26 1.08 -0.20
C CYS A 86 7.01 0.82 1.10
N GLY A 87 8.34 0.97 1.12
CA GLY A 87 9.15 0.68 2.30
C GLY A 87 8.67 1.45 3.55
N THR A 88 8.29 2.72 3.40
CA THR A 88 7.80 3.54 4.53
C THR A 88 6.42 3.10 5.02
N ASP A 89 5.52 2.74 4.10
CA ASP A 89 4.16 2.30 4.42
C ASP A 89 4.15 0.88 5.03
N CYS A 90 5.10 0.05 4.60
CA CYS A 90 5.24 -1.33 5.03
C CYS A 90 6.19 -1.54 6.23
N ALA A 91 7.02 -0.56 6.59
CA ALA A 91 8.00 -0.68 7.70
C ALA A 91 7.37 -0.96 9.07
N ALA A 92 6.08 -0.68 9.23
CA ALA A 92 5.35 -1.03 10.44
C ALA A 92 4.90 -2.50 10.48
N VAL A 93 4.86 -3.20 9.33
CA VAL A 93 4.27 -4.52 9.13
C VAL A 93 5.34 -5.58 8.91
N VAL A 94 6.31 -5.29 8.04
CA VAL A 94 7.43 -6.15 7.67
C VAL A 94 8.77 -5.45 7.96
N PRO A 95 9.84 -6.19 8.29
CA PRO A 95 11.18 -5.63 8.55
C PRO A 95 11.80 -4.87 7.37
#